data_AF-A0A920STY4-F1
#
_entry.id   AF-A0A920STY4-F1
#
_cell.length_a   1.000
_cell.length_b   1.000
_cell.length_c   1.000
_cell.angle_alpha   90.00
_cell.angle_beta   90.00
_cell.angle_gamma   90.00
#
_symmetry.space_group_name_H-M   'P 1'
#
loop_
_entity.id
_entity.type
_entity.pdbx_description
1 polymer ?
#
loop_
_entity_poly.entity_id
_entity_poly.type
_entity_poly.pdbx_seq_one_letter_code
_entity_poly.pdbx_strand_id
1 'polypeptide(L)'
;MAGRWGERILRHPQIAFEHHYTITVYGDAQGRLIAIDAEATVDAGAYSSYPFSACLEAAQVVSILPGLYDLKGYRCRTYAVATNKPPILPYRGVARSGVCTALELMVARAGAETGYRADRSAFEQSGPTRADALR
;
A
#
# COMPACT_ATOMS: atom_id res chain seq x y z
N MET A 1 -5.93 8.81 22.83
CA MET A 1 -5.59 9.83 21.82
C MET A 1 -5.08 9.12 20.58
N ALA A 2 -5.48 9.58 19.39
CA ALA A 2 -4.92 9.10 18.12
C ALA A 2 -3.46 9.56 18.03
N GLY A 3 -2.54 8.63 17.82
CA GLY A 3 -1.10 8.92 17.80
C GLY A 3 -0.45 8.48 16.50
N ARG A 4 0.68 9.07 16.14
CA ARG A 4 1.56 8.55 15.09
C ARG A 4 2.25 7.30 15.62
N TRP A 5 2.05 6.16 14.97
CA TRP A 5 2.54 4.88 15.47
C TRP A 5 3.87 4.43 14.83
N GLY A 6 4.38 5.18 13.86
CA GLY A 6 5.72 4.98 13.31
C GLY A 6 5.84 5.45 11.87
N GLU A 7 7.07 5.59 11.39
CA GLU A 7 7.43 5.84 10.01
C GLU A 7 8.56 4.91 9.63
N ARG A 8 8.49 4.31 8.44
CA ARG A 8 9.57 3.46 7.94
C ARG A 8 9.75 3.63 6.45
N ILE A 9 11.02 3.67 6.06
CA ILE A 9 11.46 3.54 4.69
C ILE A 9 11.70 2.05 4.44
N LEU A 10 10.81 1.42 3.67
CA LEU A 10 10.97 0.04 3.25
C LEU A 10 11.45 0.04 1.79
N ARG A 11 12.65 -0.53 1.60
CA ARG A 11 13.12 -0.94 0.27
C ARG A 11 12.77 -2.41 0.11
N HIS A 12 11.89 -2.72 -0.82
CA HIS A 12 11.56 -4.11 -1.13
C HIS A 12 11.99 -4.42 -2.57
N PRO A 13 13.00 -5.26 -2.78
CA PRO A 13 13.26 -5.83 -4.10
C PRO A 13 12.17 -6.88 -4.36
N GLN A 14 11.21 -6.55 -5.21
CA GLN A 14 10.33 -7.55 -5.79
C GLN A 14 10.99 -8.10 -7.05
N ILE A 15 10.69 -9.35 -7.43
CA ILE A 15 11.24 -10.00 -8.64
C ILE A 15 11.13 -9.00 -9.81
N ALA A 16 12.26 -8.39 -10.18
CA ALA A 16 12.48 -7.35 -11.19
C ALA A 16 12.12 -5.87 -10.89
N PHE A 17 11.48 -5.48 -9.78
CA PHE A 17 11.06 -4.09 -9.53
C PHE A 17 11.55 -3.53 -8.20
N GLU A 18 12.02 -2.29 -8.22
CA GLU A 18 12.47 -1.56 -7.04
C GLU A 18 11.38 -0.60 -6.58
N HIS A 19 10.93 -0.81 -5.34
CA HIS A 19 9.93 0.03 -4.70
C HIS A 19 10.50 0.58 -3.40
N HIS A 20 10.34 1.88 -3.23
CA HIS A 20 10.66 2.59 -2.01
C HIS A 20 9.40 3.15 -1.40
N TYR A 21 9.06 2.67 -0.21
CA TYR A 21 7.86 3.10 0.51
C TYR A 21 8.26 3.86 1.76
N THR A 22 7.69 5.04 1.95
CA THR A 22 7.64 5.73 3.24
C THR A 22 6.21 5.66 3.72
N ILE A 23 5.95 4.86 4.76
CA ILE A 23 4.59 4.64 5.28
C ILE A 23 4.55 5.09 6.74
N THR A 24 3.55 5.91 7.06
CA THR A 24 3.16 6.27 8.41
C THR A 24 1.76 5.74 8.68
N VAL A 25 1.62 5.01 9.80
CA VAL A 25 0.33 4.49 10.27
C VAL A 25 -0.11 5.21 11.54
N TYR A 26 -1.40 5.42 11.67
CA TYR A 26 -2.02 6.07 12.83
C TYR A 26 -3.07 5.15 13.42
N GLY A 27 -3.05 4.98 14.74
CA GLY A 27 -4.06 4.20 15.45
C GLY A 27 -4.72 4.96 16.59
N ASP A 28 -5.87 4.45 17.03
CA ASP A 28 -6.62 4.96 18.18
C ASP A 28 -6.24 4.28 19.50
N ALA A 29 -6.77 4.78 20.62
CA ALA A 29 -6.45 4.22 21.94
C ALA A 29 -7.02 2.81 22.17
N GLN A 30 -7.95 2.39 21.31
CA GLN A 30 -8.61 1.09 21.31
C GLN A 30 -7.89 0.11 20.39
N GLY A 31 -6.77 0.52 19.80
CA GLY A 31 -5.96 -0.30 18.93
C GLY A 31 -6.17 -0.01 17.44
N ARG A 32 -7.32 0.48 17.00
CA ARG A 32 -7.71 0.42 15.58
C ARG A 32 -6.83 1.27 14.69
N LEU A 33 -6.41 0.73 13.55
CA LEU A 33 -5.80 1.51 12.47
C LEU A 33 -6.84 2.47 11.91
N ILE A 34 -6.61 3.78 12.03
CA ILE A 34 -7.57 4.82 11.64
C ILE A 34 -7.13 5.60 10.41
N ALA A 35 -5.82 5.69 10.16
CA ALA A 35 -5.32 6.41 9.00
C ALA A 35 -3.96 5.89 8.51
N ILE A 36 -3.72 6.08 7.22
CA ILE A 36 -2.45 5.82 6.56
C ILE A 36 -2.03 7.07 5.81
N ASP A 37 -0.77 7.44 5.97
CA ASP A 37 -0.08 8.41 5.15
C ASP A 37 1.14 7.74 4.50
N ALA A 38 1.16 7.70 3.17
CA ALA A 38 2.20 7.02 2.43
C ALA A 38 2.72 7.83 1.24
N GLU A 39 3.99 7.60 0.97
CA GLU A 39 4.67 7.99 -0.24
C GLU A 39 5.38 6.77 -0.81
N ALA A 40 5.26 6.55 -2.12
CA ALA A 40 5.90 5.43 -2.78
C ALA A 40 6.57 5.85 -4.08
N THR A 41 7.84 5.52 -4.23
CA THR A 41 8.58 5.69 -5.47
C THR A 41 8.78 4.32 -6.10
N VAL A 42 8.42 4.20 -7.37
CA VAL A 42 8.52 2.98 -8.16
C VAL A 42 9.44 3.24 -9.34
N ASP A 43 10.42 2.36 -9.51
CA ASP A 43 11.27 2.34 -10.70
C ASP A 43 10.48 1.80 -11.89
N ALA A 44 10.23 2.65 -12.90
CA ALA A 44 9.51 2.28 -14.10
C ALA A 44 10.44 1.77 -15.23
N GLY A 45 11.75 1.83 -15.03
CA GLY A 45 12.77 1.58 -16.05
C GLY A 45 12.91 2.71 -17.06
N ALA A 46 13.57 2.43 -18.19
CA ALA A 46 14.01 3.47 -19.13
C ALA A 46 12.91 4.06 -20.03
N TYR A 47 11.82 3.33 -20.25
CA TYR A 47 10.76 3.74 -21.17
C TYR A 47 9.43 3.02 -20.86
N SER A 48 8.33 3.54 -21.41
CA SER A 48 7.03 2.88 -21.33
C SER A 48 6.96 1.69 -22.31
N SER A 49 6.52 0.53 -21.84
CA SER A 49 6.37 -0.68 -22.66
C SER A 49 4.92 -0.91 -23.08
N TYR A 50 4.63 -0.72 -24.37
CA TYR A 50 3.32 -1.01 -24.94
C TYR A 50 2.86 -2.46 -24.63
N PRO A 51 1.58 -2.70 -24.27
CA PRO A 51 0.46 -1.75 -24.23
C PRO A 51 0.29 -1.00 -22.90
N PHE A 52 1.26 -1.10 -21.99
CA PHE A 52 1.16 -0.57 -20.64
C PHE A 52 1.92 0.75 -20.46
N SER A 53 1.39 1.61 -19.60
CA SER A 53 2.08 2.82 -19.19
C SER A 53 3.18 2.49 -18.19
N ALA A 54 4.31 3.22 -18.27
CA ALA A 54 5.36 3.24 -17.25
C ALA A 54 4.81 3.52 -15.83
N CYS A 55 3.64 4.16 -15.72
CA CYS A 55 3.01 4.49 -14.44
C CYS A 55 2.09 3.38 -13.88
N LEU A 56 1.92 2.25 -14.56
CA LEU A 56 0.94 1.21 -14.17
C LEU A 56 1.14 0.72 -12.73
N GLU A 57 2.36 0.34 -12.39
CA GLU A 57 2.72 -0.20 -11.07
C GLU A 57 2.51 0.86 -9.97
N ALA A 58 2.98 2.10 -10.21
CA ALA A 58 2.81 3.22 -9.29
C ALA A 58 1.34 3.59 -9.07
N ALA A 59 0.50 3.50 -10.11
CA ALA A 59 -0.94 3.74 -9.98
C ALA A 59 -1.62 2.67 -9.12
N GLN A 60 -1.21 1.40 -9.26
CA GLN A 60 -1.77 0.31 -8.46
C GLN A 60 -1.44 0.43 -6.96
N VAL A 61 -0.26 0.95 -6.61
CA VAL A 61 0.09 1.20 -5.19
C VAL A 61 -0.97 2.07 -4.50
N VAL A 62 -1.44 3.16 -5.13
CA VAL A 62 -2.44 4.05 -4.54
C VAL A 62 -3.76 3.32 -4.29
N SER A 63 -4.18 2.44 -5.21
CA SER A 63 -5.46 1.74 -5.10
C SER A 63 -5.42 0.56 -4.14
N ILE A 64 -4.27 -0.11 -4.03
CA ILE A 64 -4.13 -1.35 -3.27
C ILE A 64 -3.72 -1.09 -1.81
N LEU A 65 -2.96 -0.01 -1.54
CA LEU A 65 -2.42 0.25 -0.21
C LEU A 65 -3.47 0.36 0.91
N PRO A 66 -4.67 0.96 0.75
CA PRO A 66 -5.70 0.92 1.81
C PRO A 66 -6.07 -0.53 2.16
N GLY A 67 -5.97 -1.42 1.16
CA GLY A 67 -6.12 -2.85 1.31
C GLY A 67 -7.46 -3.23 1.92
N LEU A 68 -7.39 -4.02 2.98
CA LEU A 68 -8.51 -4.60 3.71
C LEU A 68 -8.89 -3.80 4.96
N TYR A 69 -8.31 -2.62 5.18
CA TYR A 69 -8.55 -1.84 6.38
C TYR A 69 -9.62 -0.76 6.14
N ASP A 70 -10.55 -0.62 7.08
CA ASP A 70 -11.50 0.49 7.09
C ASP A 70 -10.84 1.74 7.68
N LEU A 71 -10.36 2.63 6.81
CA LEU A 71 -9.58 3.81 7.18
C LEU A 71 -10.46 5.06 7.14
N LYS A 72 -10.40 5.87 8.20
CA LYS A 72 -11.03 7.20 8.23
C LYS A 72 -10.22 8.24 7.46
N GLY A 73 -8.90 8.06 7.37
CA GLY A 73 -7.99 8.95 6.66
C GLY A 73 -7.03 8.17 5.77
N TYR A 74 -6.94 8.56 4.50
CA TYR A 74 -6.01 7.96 3.56
C TYR A 74 -5.35 9.03 2.71
N ARG A 75 -4.02 9.08 2.76
CA ARG A 75 -3.19 9.88 1.85
C ARG A 75 -2.11 8.98 1.26
N CYS A 76 -2.04 8.92 -0.05
CA CYS A 76 -0.97 8.20 -0.75
C CYS A 76 -0.51 9.00 -1.96
N ARG A 77 0.79 9.21 -2.08
CA ARG A 77 1.43 9.81 -3.25
C ARG A 77 2.35 8.77 -3.87
N THR A 78 2.24 8.57 -5.17
CA THR A 78 3.12 7.67 -5.89
C THR A 78 3.87 8.39 -7.01
N TYR A 79 5.11 7.98 -7.20
CA TYR A 79 6.01 8.51 -8.23
C TYR A 79 6.51 7.34 -9.06
N ALA A 80 6.26 7.39 -10.38
CA ALA A 80 6.91 6.52 -11.34
C ALA A 80 8.17 7.23 -11.84
N VAL A 81 9.35 6.63 -11.61
CA VAL A 81 10.64 7.25 -11.92
C VAL A 81 11.32 6.48 -13.04
N ALA A 82 11.77 7.22 -14.06
CA ALA A 82 12.56 6.63 -15.14
C ALA A 82 14.00 6.38 -14.68
N THR A 83 14.54 5.22 -14.99
CA THR A 83 15.92 4.82 -14.65
C THR A 83 16.60 4.14 -15.83
N ASN A 84 17.90 3.82 -15.73
CA ASN A 84 18.60 3.06 -16.76
C ASN A 84 18.32 1.54 -16.73
N LYS A 85 17.35 1.07 -15.93
CA LYS A 85 16.96 -0.33 -15.86
C LYS A 85 15.97 -0.69 -16.98
N PRO A 86 15.87 -1.98 -17.35
CA PRO A 86 14.82 -2.44 -18.27
C PRO A 86 13.42 -2.01 -17.80
N PRO A 87 12.49 -1.74 -18.74
CA PRO A 87 11.16 -1.23 -18.41
C PRO A 87 10.34 -2.22 -17.59
N ILE A 88 9.52 -1.68 -16.68
CA ILE A 88 8.57 -2.45 -15.88
C ILE A 88 7.47 -3.08 -16.76
N LEU A 89 7.09 -4.32 -16.43
CA LEU A 89 5.95 -5.00 -17.04
C LEU A 89 5.08 -5.62 -15.94
N PRO A 90 3.75 -5.67 -16.13
CA PRO A 90 2.86 -6.22 -15.12
C PRO A 90 3.24 -7.67 -14.79
N TYR A 91 3.49 -7.94 -13.51
CA TYR A 91 3.75 -9.28 -13.00
C TYR A 91 2.86 -9.60 -11.80
N ARG A 92 2.34 -10.84 -11.78
CA ARG A 92 1.48 -11.45 -10.74
C ARG A 92 0.98 -10.50 -9.63
N GLY A 93 -0.09 -9.77 -9.94
CA GLY A 93 -0.79 -8.94 -8.96
C GLY A 93 -0.37 -7.48 -8.91
N VAL A 94 0.60 -7.03 -9.71
CA VAL A 94 0.99 -5.63 -10.02
C VAL A 94 1.01 -4.73 -8.78
N ALA A 95 2.20 -4.48 -8.23
CA ALA A 95 2.44 -3.78 -6.97
C ALA A 95 1.89 -4.45 -5.69
N ARG A 96 0.89 -5.34 -5.78
CA ARG A 96 0.17 -5.89 -4.62
C ARG A 96 1.08 -6.55 -3.58
N SER A 97 1.98 -7.44 -4.00
CA SER A 97 2.84 -8.14 -3.05
C SER A 97 3.75 -7.18 -2.28
N GLY A 98 4.30 -6.15 -2.91
CA GLY A 98 5.20 -5.21 -2.27
C GLY A 98 4.44 -4.31 -1.30
N VAL A 99 3.33 -3.73 -1.77
CA VAL A 99 2.54 -2.78 -0.99
C VAL A 99 1.82 -3.45 0.20
N CYS A 100 1.23 -4.63 0.01
CA CYS A 100 0.58 -5.37 1.09
C CYS A 100 1.61 -5.85 2.12
N THR A 101 2.78 -6.34 1.67
CA THR A 101 3.85 -6.74 2.60
C THR A 101 4.34 -5.54 3.41
N ALA A 102 4.57 -4.40 2.76
CA ALA A 102 5.01 -3.18 3.44
C ALA A 102 3.99 -2.73 4.51
N LEU A 103 2.70 -2.73 4.18
CA LEU A 103 1.65 -2.38 5.13
C LEU A 103 1.55 -3.38 6.29
N GLU A 104 1.52 -4.68 6.01
CA GLU A 104 1.40 -5.70 7.04
C GLU A 104 2.60 -5.66 8.01
N LEU A 105 3.80 -5.36 7.52
CA LEU A 105 4.96 -5.16 8.38
C LEU A 105 4.81 -3.92 9.28
N MET A 106 4.24 -2.83 8.78
CA MET A 106 3.96 -1.63 9.57
C MET A 106 2.90 -1.90 10.65
N VAL A 107 1.83 -2.59 10.29
CA VAL A 107 0.76 -2.97 11.20
C VAL A 107 1.28 -3.94 12.28
N ALA A 108 2.06 -4.95 11.89
CA ALA A 108 2.66 -5.90 12.84
C ALA A 108 3.63 -5.19 13.81
N ARG A 109 4.43 -4.24 13.32
CA ARG A 109 5.33 -3.45 14.16
C ARG A 109 4.56 -2.60 15.16
N ALA A 110 3.55 -1.88 14.70
CA ALA A 110 2.70 -1.10 15.57
C ALA A 110 2.03 -1.99 16.64
N GLY A 111 1.55 -3.16 16.24
CA GLY A 111 1.03 -4.18 17.15
C GLY A 111 2.02 -4.62 18.23
N ALA A 112 3.28 -4.84 17.86
CA ALA A 112 4.33 -5.23 18.82
C ALA A 112 4.69 -4.11 19.81
N GLU A 113 4.62 -2.85 19.39
CA GLU A 113 4.93 -1.71 20.26
C GLU A 113 3.77 -1.31 21.18
N THR A 114 2.53 -1.45 20.72
CA THR A 114 1.34 -1.00 21.45
C THR A 114 0.53 -2.13 22.09
N GLY A 115 0.88 -3.40 21.82
CA GLY A 115 0.09 -4.57 22.21
C GLY A 115 -1.14 -4.81 21.32
N TYR A 116 -1.21 -4.15 20.16
CA TYR A 116 -2.36 -4.16 19.26
C TYR A 116 -2.41 -5.36 18.29
N ARG A 117 -3.63 -5.73 17.90
CA ARG A 117 -3.92 -6.69 16.82
C ARG A 117 -4.87 -6.06 15.80
N ALA A 118 -4.40 -5.92 14.55
CA ALA A 118 -5.15 -5.38 13.42
C ALA A 118 -6.55 -5.98 13.31
N ASP A 119 -7.59 -5.14 13.33
CA ASP A 119 -8.95 -5.59 13.05
C ASP A 119 -9.10 -5.76 11.54
N ARG A 120 -9.06 -7.01 11.08
CA ARG A 120 -9.18 -7.39 9.67
C ARG A 120 -10.63 -7.64 9.24
N SER A 121 -11.61 -7.34 10.10
CA SER A 121 -13.02 -7.73 9.96
C SER A 121 -13.75 -7.15 8.74
N ALA A 122 -13.19 -6.17 8.03
CA ALA A 122 -13.82 -5.58 6.85
C ALA A 122 -14.00 -6.57 5.69
N PHE A 123 -13.17 -7.63 5.59
CA PHE A 123 -13.32 -8.66 4.54
C PHE A 123 -14.42 -9.70 4.85
N GLU A 124 -14.61 -10.04 6.13
CA GLU A 124 -15.63 -11.01 6.56
C GLU A 124 -17.04 -10.39 6.63
N GLN A 125 -17.12 -9.08 6.88
CA GLN A 125 -18.41 -8.37 7.04
C GLN A 125 -18.86 -7.63 5.77
N SER A 126 -18.01 -7.48 4.77
CA SER A 126 -18.44 -7.01 3.46
C SER A 126 -19.14 -8.15 2.72
N GLY A 127 -20.45 -8.28 2.96
CA GLY A 127 -21.34 -8.73 1.88
C GLY A 127 -21.11 -7.90 0.61
N PRO A 128 -21.66 -8.33 -0.55
CA PRO A 128 -21.41 -7.69 -1.83
C PRO A 128 -21.41 -6.16 -1.72
N THR A 129 -20.28 -5.55 -2.07
CA THR A 129 -20.10 -4.10 -2.00
C THR A 129 -21.26 -3.38 -2.68
N ARG A 130 -21.58 -2.17 -2.19
CA ARG A 130 -22.69 -1.25 -2.57
C ARG A 130 -22.98 -1.06 -4.08
N ALA A 131 -22.13 -1.57 -4.97
CA ALA A 131 -22.38 -1.73 -6.40
C ALA A 131 -23.54 -2.70 -6.73
N ASP A 132 -23.85 -3.65 -5.84
CA ASP A 132 -24.97 -4.60 -6.03
C ASP A 132 -26.32 -4.08 -5.51
N ALA A 133 -26.36 -2.87 -4.94
CA ALA A 133 -27.59 -2.21 -4.47
C ALA A 133 -28.25 -1.29 -5.53
N LEU A 134 -27.74 -1.28 -6.76
CA LEU A 134 -28.24 -0.45 -7.89
C LEU A 134 -28.62 -1.29 -9.12
N ARG A 135 -29.00 -2.55 -8.92
CA ARG A 135 -29.71 -3.36 -9.93
C ARG A 135 -31.13 -3.63 -9.48
#